data_AF-A0A2L2XPF9-F1
#
_entry.id   AF-A0A2L2XPF9-F1
#
_cell.length_a   1.000
_cell.length_b   1.000
_cell.length_c   1.000
_cell.angle_alpha   90.00
_cell.angle_beta   90.00
_cell.angle_gamma   90.00
#
_symmetry.space_group_name_H-M   'P 1'
#
loop_
_entity.id
_entity.type
_entity.pdbx_description
1 polymer ?
#
loop_
_entity_poly.entity_id
_entity_poly.type
_entity_poly.pdbx_seq_one_letter_code
_entity_poly.pdbx_strand_id
1 'polypeptide(L)'
;MLEALVLSPRYSLDAANWLEGIDPSRHYWLWVNGEPQLPVIIPGLIVSSIEELRTVIGQFRSLQPGESLKLTRIVGSCKIYCVSSNCYAIEARVDSALVWHLFDRETIESLLMAAHPDWLPGEKDLELGRKALMRSLNQPLYVP
;
A
#
# COMPACT_ATOMS: atom_id res chain seq x y z
N MET A 1 0.87 22.29 21.84
CA MET A 1 1.88 21.25 21.60
C MET A 1 2.00 21.16 20.09
N LEU A 2 3.11 21.60 19.51
CA LEU A 2 3.31 21.50 18.05
C LEU A 2 3.59 20.03 17.76
N GLU A 3 2.60 19.31 17.25
CA GLU A 3 2.83 17.99 16.69
C GLU A 3 3.82 18.15 15.54
N ALA A 4 4.93 17.40 15.60
CA ALA A 4 5.94 17.44 14.56
C ALA A 4 5.26 17.08 13.23
N LEU A 5 5.43 17.93 12.22
CA LEU A 5 4.99 17.61 10.87
C LEU A 5 5.82 16.41 10.39
N VAL A 6 5.27 15.21 10.54
CA VAL A 6 5.93 13.98 10.10
C VAL A 6 5.82 13.91 8.58
N LEU A 7 6.92 14.25 7.90
CA LEU A 7 7.04 14.19 6.44
C LEU A 7 6.99 12.75 5.88
N SER A 8 7.14 11.75 6.75
CA SER A 8 7.15 10.32 6.40
C SER A 8 6.24 9.54 7.35
N PRO A 9 4.94 9.44 7.05
CA PRO A 9 3.97 8.76 7.90
C PRO A 9 4.43 7.33 8.21
N ARG A 10 4.30 6.90 9.47
CA ARG A 10 4.73 5.57 9.91
C ARG A 10 3.53 4.74 10.35
N TYR A 11 3.47 3.51 9.88
CA TYR A 11 2.36 2.59 10.07
C TYR A 11 2.88 1.30 10.73
N SER A 12 2.14 0.83 11.74
CA SER A 12 2.36 -0.47 12.39
C SER A 12 1.02 -1.14 12.66
N LEU A 13 0.98 -2.48 12.79
CA LEU A 13 -0.23 -3.19 13.18
C LEU A 13 -0.77 -2.75 14.56
N ASP A 14 0.13 -2.33 15.45
CA ASP A 14 -0.22 -1.80 16.77
C ASP A 14 -0.78 -0.37 16.73
N ALA A 15 -0.58 0.35 15.63
CA ALA A 15 -1.10 1.71 15.48
C ALA A 15 -2.57 1.67 15.06
N ALA A 16 -3.42 2.43 15.76
CA ALA A 16 -4.83 2.52 15.43
C ALA A 16 -5.07 3.36 14.17
N ASN A 17 -6.12 3.00 13.43
CA ASN A 17 -6.81 3.88 12.49
C ASN A 17 -5.95 4.48 11.37
N TRP A 18 -5.09 3.69 10.74
CA TRP A 18 -4.39 4.13 9.54
C TRP A 18 -4.78 3.34 8.28
N LEU A 19 -5.34 2.14 8.43
CA LEU A 19 -5.82 1.31 7.32
C LEU A 19 -7.34 1.39 7.23
N GLU A 20 -7.85 2.02 6.17
CA GLU A 20 -9.29 2.04 5.85
C GLU A 20 -9.72 0.64 5.37
N GLY A 21 -8.92 0.00 4.51
CA GLY A 21 -9.20 -1.34 4.00
C GLY A 21 -8.38 -1.65 2.74
N ILE A 22 -8.73 -2.76 2.09
CA ILE A 22 -8.03 -3.25 0.90
C ILE A 22 -9.08 -3.53 -0.17
N ASP A 23 -9.02 -2.83 -1.31
CA ASP A 23 -10.03 -3.01 -2.35
C ASP A 23 -9.86 -4.33 -3.14
N PRO A 24 -10.84 -4.75 -3.98
CA PRO A 24 -10.74 -5.97 -4.77
C PRO A 24 -9.55 -6.00 -5.73
N SER A 25 -9.07 -4.84 -6.17
CA SER A 25 -7.86 -4.71 -6.99
C SER A 25 -6.57 -4.70 -6.16
N ARG A 26 -6.65 -5.00 -4.85
CA ARG A 26 -5.52 -5.02 -3.92
C ARG A 26 -4.80 -3.68 -3.82
N HIS A 27 -5.52 -2.57 -3.81
CA HIS A 27 -4.94 -1.32 -3.31
C HIS A 27 -5.17 -1.19 -1.82
N TYR A 28 -4.17 -0.69 -1.11
CA TYR A 28 -4.21 -0.38 0.31
C TYR A 28 -4.70 1.06 0.48
N TRP A 29 -5.81 1.23 1.20
CA TRP A 29 -6.41 2.53 1.47
C TRP A 29 -5.96 3.02 2.84
N LEU A 30 -5.12 4.05 2.87
CA LEU A 30 -4.44 4.51 4.07
C LEU A 30 -4.88 5.93 4.46
N TRP A 31 -5.00 6.19 5.75
CA TRP A 31 -5.12 7.55 6.30
C TRP A 31 -3.74 8.05 6.73
N VAL A 32 -3.31 9.15 6.13
CA VAL A 32 -2.02 9.76 6.45
C VAL A 32 -2.07 10.37 7.84
N ASN A 33 -1.18 9.95 8.74
CA ASN A 33 -1.16 10.39 10.14
C ASN A 33 -2.54 10.21 10.84
N GLY A 34 -3.34 9.24 10.40
CA GLY A 34 -4.69 9.00 10.93
C GLY A 34 -5.78 9.97 10.44
N GLU A 35 -5.47 10.87 9.51
CA GLU A 35 -6.43 11.86 8.98
C GLU A 35 -7.33 11.27 7.89
N PRO A 36 -8.64 11.07 8.14
CA PRO A 36 -9.52 10.39 7.18
C PRO A 36 -9.83 11.21 5.92
N GLN A 37 -9.57 12.53 5.95
CA GLN A 37 -9.81 13.42 4.81
C GLN A 37 -8.75 13.29 3.71
N LEU A 38 -7.62 12.64 4.00
CA LEU A 38 -6.51 12.46 3.06
C LEU A 38 -6.22 10.97 2.81
N PRO A 39 -7.14 10.24 2.12
CA PRO A 39 -6.93 8.83 1.82
C PRO A 39 -5.88 8.66 0.71
N VAL A 40 -4.80 7.96 1.04
CA VAL A 40 -3.76 7.55 0.09
C VAL A 40 -4.03 6.13 -0.37
N ILE A 41 -3.98 5.93 -1.68
CA ILE A 41 -4.19 4.63 -2.31
C ILE A 41 -2.84 4.12 -2.77
N ILE A 42 -2.33 3.08 -2.11
CA ILE A 42 -1.06 2.45 -2.46
C ILE A 42 -1.35 1.16 -3.26
N PRO A 43 -0.76 0.97 -4.45
CA PRO A 43 -0.88 -0.29 -5.16
C PRO A 43 -0.19 -1.43 -4.40
N GLY A 44 -0.97 -2.47 -4.07
CA GLY A 44 -0.47 -3.68 -3.41
C GLY A 44 0.00 -4.77 -4.37
N LEU A 45 0.23 -5.96 -3.84
CA LEU A 45 0.58 -7.15 -4.62
C LEU A 45 -0.68 -7.79 -5.26
N ILE A 46 -0.56 -8.24 -6.51
CA ILE A 46 -1.50 -9.14 -7.17
C ILE A 46 -0.71 -10.37 -7.60
N VAL A 47 -1.25 -11.55 -7.36
CA VAL A 47 -0.66 -12.82 -7.79
C VAL A 47 -1.71 -13.68 -8.48
N SER A 48 -1.26 -14.60 -9.33
CA SER A 48 -2.10 -15.59 -10.00
C SER A 48 -2.12 -16.93 -9.27
N SER A 49 -1.17 -17.18 -8.35
CA SER A 49 -1.11 -18.42 -7.58
C SER A 49 -0.49 -18.23 -6.19
N ILE A 50 -0.67 -19.24 -5.33
CA ILE A 50 -0.07 -19.26 -4.00
C ILE A 50 1.45 -19.42 -4.04
N GLU A 51 1.99 -20.09 -5.07
CA GLU A 51 3.43 -20.22 -5.30
C GLU A 51 4.05 -18.86 -5.59
N GLU A 52 3.41 -18.06 -6.44
CA GLU A 52 3.85 -16.69 -6.73
C GLU A 52 3.86 -15.84 -5.45
N LEU A 53 2.81 -15.94 -4.63
CA LEU A 53 2.78 -15.28 -3.32
C LEU A 53 3.95 -15.70 -2.44
N ARG A 54 4.21 -17.02 -2.30
CA ARG A 54 5.33 -17.54 -1.50
C ARG A 54 6.67 -17.03 -2.00
N THR A 55 6.87 -16.96 -3.31
CA THR A 55 8.10 -16.42 -3.92
C THR A 55 8.28 -14.95 -3.54
N VAL A 56 7.24 -14.12 -3.70
CA VAL A 56 7.31 -12.68 -3.38
C VAL A 56 7.53 -12.45 -1.88
N ILE A 57 6.87 -13.21 -1.00
CA ILE A 57 7.12 -13.17 0.45
C ILE A 57 8.57 -13.55 0.75
N GLY A 58 9.08 -14.62 0.14
CA GLY A 58 10.47 -15.05 0.31
C GLY A 58 11.47 -13.96 -0.08
N GLN A 59 11.24 -13.32 -1.22
CA GLN A 59 12.05 -12.18 -1.69
C GLN A 59 11.98 -11.01 -0.71
N PHE A 60 10.78 -10.61 -0.28
CA PHE A 60 10.60 -9.55 0.71
C PHE A 60 11.37 -9.84 2.00
N ARG A 61 11.25 -11.06 2.52
CA ARG A 61 11.91 -11.49 3.77
C ARG A 61 13.43 -11.53 3.66
N SER A 62 13.97 -11.66 2.45
CA SER A 62 15.42 -11.65 2.17
C SER A 62 16.02 -10.25 1.96
N LEU A 63 15.19 -9.22 1.79
CA LEU A 63 15.66 -7.86 1.52
C LEU A 63 16.62 -7.35 2.60
N GLN A 64 17.78 -6.88 2.17
CA GLN A 64 18.76 -6.18 3.00
C GLN A 64 18.55 -4.66 2.94
N PRO A 65 19.00 -3.90 3.96
CA PRO A 65 18.99 -2.44 3.90
C PRO A 65 19.65 -1.89 2.63
N GLY A 66 18.95 -0.97 1.95
CA GLY A 66 19.33 -0.40 0.65
C GLY A 66 18.75 -1.15 -0.55
N GLU A 67 18.22 -2.36 -0.37
CA GLU A 67 17.59 -3.12 -1.45
C GLU A 67 16.11 -2.76 -1.63
N SER A 68 15.55 -3.20 -2.75
CA SER A 68 14.13 -2.98 -3.04
C SER A 68 13.51 -4.16 -3.78
N LEU A 69 12.21 -4.33 -3.58
CA LEU A 69 11.38 -5.32 -4.25
C LEU A 69 10.33 -4.60 -5.09
N LYS A 70 10.30 -4.88 -6.39
CA LYS A 70 9.28 -4.37 -7.30
C LYS A 70 8.09 -5.33 -7.31
N LEU A 71 6.91 -4.81 -7.01
CA LEU A 71 5.63 -5.51 -7.19
C LEU A 71 5.07 -5.15 -8.57
N THR A 72 5.02 -6.14 -9.45
CA THR A 72 4.47 -5.98 -10.80
C THR A 72 2.96 -6.13 -10.76
N ARG A 73 2.26 -5.26 -11.50
CA ARG A 73 0.80 -5.29 -11.64
C ARG A 73 0.43 -5.25 -13.12
N ILE A 74 -0.80 -5.62 -13.45
CA ILE A 74 -1.34 -5.51 -14.82
C ILE A 74 -1.24 -4.05 -15.31
N VAL A 75 -1.51 -3.09 -14.42
CA VAL A 75 -1.34 -1.66 -14.65
C VAL A 75 -0.47 -1.07 -13.55
N GLY A 76 0.63 -0.43 -13.95
CA GLY A 76 1.58 0.20 -13.04
C GLY A 76 2.52 -0.77 -12.31
N SER A 77 3.22 -0.24 -11.32
CA SER A 77 4.05 -1.04 -10.42
C SER A 77 4.21 -0.33 -9.08
N CYS A 78 4.45 -1.10 -8.03
CA CYS A 78 4.82 -0.60 -6.72
C CYS A 78 6.25 -1.04 -6.40
N LYS A 79 6.94 -0.33 -5.52
CA LYS A 79 8.25 -0.76 -5.03
C LYS A 79 8.29 -0.61 -3.52
N ILE A 80 8.72 -1.68 -2.85
CA ILE A 80 9.01 -1.71 -1.44
C ILE A 80 10.53 -1.52 -1.29
N TYR A 81 10.94 -0.50 -0.55
CA TYR A 81 12.35 -0.24 -0.24
C TYR A 81 12.63 -0.71 1.19
N CYS A 82 13.72 -1.45 1.39
CA CYS A 82 14.25 -1.75 2.72
C CYS A 82 15.17 -0.59 3.13
N VAL A 83 14.66 0.36 3.92
CA VAL A 83 15.43 1.55 4.32
C VAL A 83 16.46 1.18 5.39
N SER A 84 16.05 0.39 6.37
CA SER A 84 16.90 -0.15 7.42
C SER A 84 16.28 -1.42 8.00
N SER A 85 16.96 -2.03 8.99
CA SER A 85 16.35 -3.13 9.75
C SER A 85 14.98 -2.72 10.30
N ASN A 86 13.95 -3.50 9.99
CA ASN A 86 12.55 -3.27 10.38
C ASN A 86 11.97 -1.89 9.96
N CYS A 87 12.47 -1.31 8.87
CA CYS A 87 11.94 -0.07 8.31
C CYS A 87 11.86 -0.19 6.79
N TYR A 88 10.63 -0.24 6.28
CA TYR A 88 10.33 -0.38 4.87
C TYR A 88 9.56 0.84 4.38
N ALA A 89 9.79 1.23 3.14
CA ALA A 89 9.10 2.35 2.54
C ALA A 89 8.34 1.95 1.27
N ILE A 90 7.18 2.56 1.06
CA ILE A 90 6.48 2.56 -0.22
C ILE A 90 6.26 4.02 -0.64
N GLU A 91 6.61 4.33 -1.89
CA GLU A 91 6.38 5.64 -2.47
C GLU A 91 4.94 5.77 -2.98
N ALA A 92 4.29 6.87 -2.63
CA ALA A 92 2.99 7.24 -3.16
C ALA A 92 2.93 8.74 -3.45
N ARG A 93 1.91 9.19 -4.18
CA ARG A 93 1.66 10.62 -4.40
C ARG A 93 0.46 11.09 -3.58
N VAL A 94 0.64 12.19 -2.87
CA VAL A 94 -0.40 12.92 -2.13
C VAL A 94 -0.41 14.35 -2.67
N ASP A 95 -1.52 14.80 -3.24
CA ASP A 95 -1.63 16.13 -3.88
C ASP A 95 -0.45 16.47 -4.80
N SER A 96 -0.06 15.50 -5.63
CA SER A 96 1.09 15.55 -6.55
C SER A 96 2.49 15.54 -5.91
N ALA A 97 2.61 15.66 -4.59
CA ALA A 97 3.86 15.50 -3.87
C ALA A 97 4.23 14.02 -3.71
N LEU A 98 5.50 13.67 -3.89
CA LEU A 98 6.01 12.33 -3.61
C LEU A 98 6.18 12.17 -2.10
N VAL A 99 5.52 11.17 -1.52
CA VAL A 99 5.55 10.86 -0.09
C VAL A 99 6.02 9.44 0.13
N TRP A 100 6.88 9.25 1.13
CA TRP A 100 7.37 7.95 1.56
C TRP A 100 6.56 7.49 2.77
N HIS A 101 5.82 6.41 2.58
CA HIS A 101 5.04 5.76 3.63
C HIS A 101 5.89 4.68 4.28
N LEU A 102 6.15 4.81 5.58
CA LEU A 102 7.04 3.93 6.33
C LEU A 102 6.24 2.87 7.07
N PHE A 103 6.75 1.64 7.05
CA PHE A 103 6.13 0.47 7.66
C PHE A 103 7.19 -0.33 8.40
N ASP A 104 6.80 -1.00 9.48
CA ASP A 104 7.60 -2.11 9.98
C ASP A 104 7.44 -3.36 9.10
N ARG A 105 8.27 -4.38 9.37
CA ARG A 105 8.27 -5.63 8.62
C ARG A 105 6.91 -6.33 8.68
N GLU A 106 6.38 -6.47 9.88
CA GLU A 106 5.15 -7.23 10.13
C GLU A 106 3.96 -6.62 9.39
N THR A 107 3.90 -5.29 9.34
CA THR A 107 2.87 -4.56 8.62
C THR A 107 2.94 -4.79 7.12
N ILE A 108 4.14 -4.75 6.52
CA ILE A 108 4.29 -5.09 5.09
C ILE A 108 3.92 -6.55 4.84
N GLU A 109 4.36 -7.49 5.68
CA GLU A 109 4.01 -8.90 5.52
C GLU A 109 2.48 -9.10 5.55
N SER A 110 1.78 -8.49 6.51
CA SER A 110 0.31 -8.54 6.57
C SER A 110 -0.37 -7.94 5.34
N LEU A 111 0.13 -6.80 4.84
CA LEU A 111 -0.39 -6.19 3.61
C LEU A 111 -0.17 -7.09 2.38
N LEU A 112 0.99 -7.75 2.29
CA LEU A 112 1.28 -8.70 1.21
C LEU A 112 0.38 -9.94 1.30
N MET A 113 -0.02 -10.39 2.49
CA MET A 113 -0.91 -11.55 2.65
C MET A 113 -2.30 -11.30 2.06
N ALA A 114 -2.74 -10.05 1.96
CA ALA A 114 -4.00 -9.72 1.30
C ALA A 114 -4.02 -10.10 -0.19
N ALA A 115 -2.86 -10.37 -0.80
CA ALA A 115 -2.77 -10.89 -2.17
C ALA A 115 -3.14 -12.37 -2.30
N HIS A 116 -3.40 -13.08 -1.19
CA HIS A 116 -3.77 -14.50 -1.24
C HIS A 116 -4.93 -14.75 -2.22
N PRO A 117 -4.84 -15.77 -3.11
CA PRO A 117 -5.90 -16.04 -4.09
C PRO A 117 -7.28 -16.30 -3.47
N ASP A 118 -7.31 -16.95 -2.31
CA ASP A 118 -8.56 -17.25 -1.59
C ASP A 118 -9.10 -16.07 -0.76
N TRP A 119 -8.43 -14.91 -0.76
CA TRP A 119 -8.97 -13.72 -0.10
C TRP A 119 -10.21 -13.23 -0.83
N LEU A 120 -11.31 -13.11 -0.09
CA LEU A 120 -12.59 -12.59 -0.58
C LEU A 120 -12.86 -11.21 0.04
N PRO A 121 -13.19 -10.20 -0.77
CA PRO A 121 -13.49 -8.86 -0.26
C PRO A 121 -14.79 -8.87 0.54
N GLY A 122 -14.80 -8.17 1.68
CA GLY A 122 -16.03 -7.86 2.41
C GLY A 122 -16.82 -6.72 1.76
N GLU A 123 -17.99 -6.41 2.32
CA GLU A 123 -18.84 -5.30 1.82
C GLU A 123 -18.10 -3.96 1.80
N LYS A 124 -17.34 -3.65 2.86
CA LYS A 124 -16.51 -2.45 2.96
C LYS A 124 -15.46 -2.38 1.84
N ASP A 125 -14.81 -3.50 1.53
CA ASP A 125 -13.77 -3.56 0.51
C ASP A 125 -14.36 -3.32 -0.88
N LEU A 126 -15.56 -3.86 -1.16
CA LEU A 126 -16.29 -3.59 -2.40
C LEU A 126 -16.62 -2.10 -2.55
N GLU A 127 -17.02 -1.42 -1.47
CA GLU A 127 -17.25 0.03 -1.48
C GLU A 127 -15.96 0.81 -1.80
N LEU A 128 -14.80 0.39 -1.28
CA LEU A 128 -13.52 0.98 -1.65
C LEU A 128 -13.21 0.80 -3.14
N GLY A 129 -13.52 -0.38 -3.70
CA GLY A 129 -13.41 -0.61 -5.14
C GLY A 129 -14.30 0.32 -5.98
N ARG A 130 -15.55 0.53 -5.55
CA ARG A 130 -16.47 1.49 -6.19
C ARG A 130 -15.92 2.92 -6.11
N LYS A 131 -15.39 3.33 -4.95
CA LYS A 131 -14.77 4.64 -4.73
C LYS A 131 -13.55 4.85 -5.63
N ALA A 132 -12.69 3.84 -5.79
CA ALA A 132 -11.57 3.88 -6.74
C ALA A 132 -12.04 4.09 -8.18
N LEU A 133 -13.06 3.34 -8.62
CA LEU A 133 -13.62 3.45 -9.97
C LEU A 133 -14.23 4.83 -10.22
N MET A 134 -15.00 5.36 -9.28
CA MET A 134 -15.57 6.71 -9.40
C MET A 134 -14.50 7.79 -9.46
N ARG A 135 -13.40 7.63 -8.70
CA ARG A 135 -12.25 8.55 -8.76
C ARG A 135 -11.57 8.51 -10.12
N SER A 136 -11.37 7.34 -10.72
CA SER A 136 -10.72 7.24 -12.04
C SER A 136 -11.58 7.80 -13.17
N LEU A 137 -12.90 7.65 -13.08
CA LEU A 137 -13.85 8.23 -14.05
C LEU A 137 -13.93 9.76 -13.97
N ASN A 138 -13.74 10.33 -12.78
CA ASN A 138 -13.75 11.79 -12.57
C ASN A 138 -12.40 12.44 -12.87
N GLN A 139 -11.35 11.67 -13.19
CA GLN A 139 -10.09 12.26 -13.64
C GLN A 139 -10.27 12.81 -15.05
N PRO A 140 -9.82 14.05 -15.33
CA PRO A 140 -9.81 14.56 -16.69
C PRO A 140 -8.99 13.60 -17.56
N LEU A 141 -9.58 13.13 -18.66
CA LEU A 141 -8.84 12.41 -19.68
C LEU A 141 -7.66 13.29 -20.08
N TYR A 142 -6.45 12.75 -19.96
CA TYR A 142 -5.26 13.39 -20.47
C TYR A 142 -5.47 13.71 -21.96
N VAL A 143 -5.57 14.99 -22.30
CA VAL A 143 -5.50 15.48 -23.68
C VAL A 143 -4.01 15.73 -23.92
N PRO A 144 -3.37 15.02 -24.87
CA PRO A 144 -1.94 15.10 -25.12
C PRO A 144 -1.47 16.50 -25.56
#